data_AF-A0A960JJG5-F1
#
_entry.id   AF-A0A960JJG5-F1
#
_cell.length_a   1.000
_cell.length_b   1.000
_cell.length_c   1.000
_cell.angle_alpha   90.00
_cell.angle_beta   90.00
_cell.angle_gamma   90.00
#
_symmetry.space_group_name_H-M   'P 1'
#
loop_
_entity.id
_entity.type
_entity.pdbx_description
1 polymer ?
#
loop_
_entity_poly.entity_id
_entity_poly.type
_entity_poly.pdbx_seq_one_letter_code
_entity_poly.pdbx_strand_id
1 'polypeptide(L)'
;DPTCAEVCPADAIKQNEDGVVQSALKPRCIGCSNCVVACPFGVPKYFALPDQMMKCDMCYDRTSVGKAPMCASVCPSEALWFGTPAEFEENRSGELIFEFQFGRQLVPTKVATVVHDTGPGPIDVMGGQPTAGWQDDPFGLEES
;
A
#
# COMPACT_ATOMS: atom_id res chain seq x y z
N ASP A 1 3.29 10.34 -7.79
CA ASP A 1 4.28 11.28 -7.27
C ASP A 1 3.90 11.70 -5.85
N PRO A 2 4.84 11.69 -4.90
CA PRO A 2 4.55 11.95 -3.50
C PRO A 2 4.40 13.45 -3.24
N THR A 3 3.16 13.95 -3.27
CA THR A 3 2.83 15.37 -3.02
C THR A 3 3.45 15.90 -1.74
N CYS A 4 3.51 15.07 -0.69
CA CYS A 4 4.13 15.44 0.58
C CYS A 4 5.64 15.76 0.48
N ALA A 5 6.37 15.13 -0.44
CA ALA A 5 7.77 15.44 -0.72
C ALA A 5 7.91 16.70 -1.56
N GLU A 6 7.07 16.86 -2.58
CA GLU A 6 7.10 18.01 -3.51
C GLU A 6 6.82 19.34 -2.82
N VAL A 7 5.88 19.38 -1.87
CA VAL A 7 5.50 20.61 -1.16
C VAL A 7 6.44 20.96 0.00
N CYS A 8 7.43 20.12 0.30
CA CYS A 8 8.31 20.33 1.46
C CYS A 8 9.37 21.40 1.13
N PRO A 9 9.28 22.62 1.69
CA PRO A 9 10.23 23.68 1.36
C PRO A 9 11.64 23.42 1.89
N ALA A 10 11.78 22.52 2.87
CA ALA A 10 13.04 22.18 3.51
C ALA A 10 13.68 20.89 2.98
N ASP A 11 13.09 20.27 1.94
CA ASP A 11 13.59 19.03 1.34
C ASP A 11 13.82 17.92 2.39
N ALA A 12 12.90 17.83 3.36
CA ALA A 12 12.99 16.93 4.51
C ALA A 12 12.36 15.55 4.24
N ILE A 13 11.56 15.41 3.18
CA ILE A 13 10.86 14.19 2.79
C ILE A 13 11.36 13.82 1.39
N LYS A 14 11.87 12.61 1.22
CA LYS A 14 12.43 12.12 -0.06
C LYS A 14 11.88 10.75 -0.42
N GLN A 15 11.88 10.45 -1.71
CA GLN A 15 11.66 9.10 -2.20
C GLN A 15 13.01 8.43 -2.46
N ASN A 16 13.18 7.22 -1.94
CA ASN A 16 14.37 6.39 -2.19
C ASN A 16 14.26 5.67 -3.54
N GLU A 17 15.35 5.02 -3.95
CA GLU A 17 15.42 4.22 -5.19
C GLU A 17 14.39 3.07 -5.21
N ASP A 18 14.09 2.49 -4.05
CA ASP A 18 13.05 1.46 -3.87
C ASP A 18 11.62 2.00 -3.96
N GLY A 19 11.44 3.29 -4.26
CA GLY A 19 10.14 3.95 -4.34
C GLY A 19 9.51 4.31 -2.98
N VAL A 20 10.15 3.95 -1.87
CA VAL A 20 9.69 4.29 -0.51
C VAL A 20 9.86 5.78 -0.24
N VAL A 21 8.76 6.43 0.16
CA VAL A 21 8.78 7.83 0.61
C VAL A 21 9.16 7.83 2.09
N GLN A 22 10.22 8.52 2.47
CA GLN A 22 10.74 8.58 3.83
C GLN A 22 9.93 9.51 4.72
N SER A 23 9.99 9.29 6.04
CA SER A 23 9.44 10.24 7.03
C SER A 23 10.31 11.50 7.11
N ALA A 24 9.74 12.63 7.53
CA ALA A 24 10.55 13.83 7.73
C ALA A 24 11.44 13.67 8.96
N LEU A 25 12.73 14.01 8.86
CA LEU A 25 13.69 13.90 9.95
C LEU A 25 14.26 15.27 10.34
N LYS A 26 14.52 15.47 11.64
CA LYS A 26 15.39 16.55 12.12
C LYS A 26 16.84 16.29 11.67
N PRO A 27 17.63 17.33 11.39
CA PRO A 27 17.33 18.76 11.55
C PRO A 27 16.62 19.41 10.35
N ARG A 28 16.37 18.69 9.25
CA ARG A 28 15.78 19.26 8.04
C ARG A 28 14.31 19.64 8.21
N CYS A 29 13.55 18.88 8.98
CA CYS A 29 12.14 19.17 9.22
C CYS A 29 11.96 20.46 10.06
N ILE A 30 11.34 21.48 9.48
CA ILE A 30 11.06 22.78 10.11
C ILE A 30 9.63 22.90 10.67
N GLY A 31 8.86 21.81 10.75
CA GLY A 31 7.51 21.83 11.36
C GLY A 31 6.42 22.60 10.58
N CYS A 32 6.68 23.06 9.35
CA CYS A 32 5.75 23.91 8.58
C CYS A 32 4.38 23.28 8.23
N SER A 33 4.21 21.97 8.38
CA SER A 33 2.95 21.25 8.15
C SER A 33 2.37 21.29 6.72
N ASN A 34 3.07 21.84 5.73
CA ASN A 34 2.64 21.81 4.32
C ASN A 34 2.33 20.40 3.82
N CYS A 35 3.17 19.43 4.18
CA CYS A 35 3.00 18.03 3.82
C CYS A 35 1.74 17.40 4.45
N VAL A 36 1.29 17.88 5.61
CA VAL A 36 0.06 17.43 6.27
C VAL A 36 -1.17 17.90 5.50
N VAL A 37 -1.17 19.17 5.08
CA VAL A 37 -2.29 19.77 4.33
C VAL A 37 -2.36 19.25 2.89
N ALA A 38 -1.22 19.04 2.25
CA ALA A 38 -1.17 18.66 0.84
C ALA A 38 -1.43 17.16 0.59
N CYS A 39 -1.30 16.29 1.60
CA CYS A 39 -1.47 14.86 1.39
C CYS A 39 -2.95 14.50 1.22
N PRO A 40 -3.39 13.98 0.05
CA PRO A 40 -4.79 13.64 -0.19
C PRO A 40 -5.27 12.49 0.72
N PHE A 41 -4.33 11.69 1.23
CA PHE A 41 -4.60 10.56 2.12
C PHE A 41 -4.54 10.92 3.61
N GLY A 42 -4.18 12.16 3.97
CA GLY A 42 -4.08 12.59 5.36
C GLY A 42 -3.05 11.84 6.22
N VAL A 43 -2.06 11.20 5.58
CA VAL A 43 -1.09 10.30 6.23
C VAL A 43 -0.08 11.03 7.13
N PRO A 44 0.60 12.11 6.68
CA PRO A 44 1.51 12.88 7.54
C PRO A 44 0.82 13.44 8.78
N LYS A 45 1.43 13.27 9.95
CA LYS A 45 0.98 13.93 11.20
C LYS A 45 2.12 14.75 11.79
N TYR A 46 1.80 15.95 12.26
CA TYR A 46 2.75 16.79 12.99
C TYR A 46 2.73 16.44 14.47
N PHE A 47 3.90 16.25 15.06
CA PHE A 47 4.09 15.96 16.47
C PHE A 47 4.76 17.15 17.14
N ALA A 48 4.04 17.79 18.07
CA ALA A 48 4.46 19.04 18.69
C ALA A 48 5.69 18.88 19.62
N LEU A 49 5.78 17.78 20.36
CA LEU A 49 6.91 17.54 21.28
C LEU A 49 8.27 17.47 20.55
N PRO A 50 8.44 16.63 19.50
CA PRO A 50 9.67 16.65 18.70
C PRO A 50 9.72 17.77 17.66
N ASP A 51 8.66 18.60 17.55
CA ASP A 51 8.47 19.60 16.50
C ASP A 51 8.76 19.04 15.09
N GLN A 52 8.20 17.87 14.80
CA GLN A 52 8.54 17.09 13.61
C GLN A 52 7.30 16.42 13.04
N MET A 53 7.18 16.43 11.71
CA MET A 53 6.21 15.58 11.03
C MET A 53 6.71 14.13 11.00
N MET A 54 5.83 13.18 11.31
CA MET A 54 6.11 11.76 11.15
C MET A 54 5.03 11.07 10.32
N LYS A 55 5.47 10.04 9.60
CA LYS A 55 4.62 9.08 8.88
C LYS A 55 5.36 7.74 8.77
N CYS A 56 4.68 6.73 8.26
CA CYS A 56 5.33 5.47 7.88
C CYS A 56 6.48 5.73 6.89
N ASP A 57 7.62 5.11 7.16
CA ASP A 57 8.85 5.11 6.37
C ASP A 57 9.20 3.70 5.84
N MET A 58 8.23 2.79 5.89
CA MET A 58 8.38 1.37 5.56
C MET A 58 9.42 0.64 6.44
N CYS A 59 9.57 1.06 7.71
CA CYS A 59 10.58 0.52 8.63
C CYS A 59 11.98 0.55 7.98
N TYR A 60 12.42 1.73 7.53
CA TYR A 60 13.69 1.89 6.82
C TYR A 60 14.88 1.29 7.58
N ASP A 61 14.87 1.40 8.91
CA ASP A 61 15.83 0.79 9.83
C ASP A 61 15.94 -0.75 9.67
N ARG A 62 14.86 -1.40 9.26
CA ARG A 62 14.80 -2.85 9.02
C ARG A 62 15.01 -3.21 7.56
N THR A 63 14.33 -2.51 6.66
CA THR A 63 14.40 -2.81 5.22
C THR A 63 15.80 -2.55 4.66
N SER A 64 16.53 -1.56 5.19
CA SER A 64 17.94 -1.31 4.84
C SER A 64 18.90 -2.44 5.19
N VAL A 65 18.54 -3.34 6.11
CA VAL A 65 19.33 -4.53 6.48
C VAL A 65 18.69 -5.83 5.99
N GLY A 66 17.81 -5.75 4.97
CA GLY A 66 17.17 -6.90 4.35
C GLY A 66 16.10 -7.58 5.23
N LYS A 67 15.59 -6.89 6.26
CA LYS A 67 14.49 -7.41 7.10
C LYS A 67 13.16 -6.82 6.68
N ALA A 68 12.12 -7.64 6.65
CA ALA A 68 10.76 -7.17 6.42
C ALA A 68 10.31 -6.14 7.48
N PRO A 69 9.40 -5.20 7.15
CA PRO A 69 8.81 -4.27 8.10
C PRO A 69 8.16 -4.99 9.28
N MET A 70 8.13 -4.34 10.45
CA MET A 70 7.56 -4.96 11.64
C MET A 70 6.09 -5.37 11.44
N CYS A 71 5.27 -4.50 10.85
CA CYS A 71 3.85 -4.79 10.62
C CYS A 71 3.61 -6.06 9.80
N ALA A 72 4.41 -6.29 8.75
CA ALA A 72 4.34 -7.51 7.95
C ALA A 72 4.94 -8.72 8.69
N SER A 73 6.04 -8.51 9.43
CA SER A 73 6.74 -9.60 10.15
C SER A 73 5.91 -10.19 11.30
N VAL A 74 5.06 -9.38 11.95
CA VAL A 74 4.30 -9.80 13.13
C VAL A 74 2.85 -10.17 12.82
N CYS A 75 2.41 -10.06 11.57
CA CYS A 75 1.01 -10.28 11.21
C CYS A 75 0.64 -11.76 11.39
N PRO A 76 -0.18 -12.12 12.38
CA PRO A 76 -0.45 -13.53 12.69
C PRO A 76 -1.37 -14.20 11.67
N SER A 77 -2.20 -13.41 10.99
CA SER A 77 -3.15 -13.89 9.98
C SER A 77 -2.57 -13.88 8.57
N GLU A 78 -1.30 -13.50 8.40
CA GLU A 78 -0.63 -13.36 7.10
C GLU A 78 -1.35 -12.44 6.11
N ALA A 79 -2.17 -11.51 6.62
CA ALA A 79 -2.87 -10.53 5.80
C ALA A 79 -1.92 -9.45 5.22
N LEU A 80 -0.77 -9.25 5.87
CA LEU A 80 0.27 -8.34 5.42
C LEU A 80 1.46 -9.15 4.94
N TRP A 81 1.88 -8.91 3.70
CA TRP A 81 3.06 -9.50 3.09
C TRP A 81 3.98 -8.42 2.54
N PHE A 82 5.28 -8.68 2.53
CA PHE A 82 6.30 -7.76 2.04
C PHE A 82 7.31 -8.51 1.16
N GLY A 83 7.51 -7.98 -0.03
CA GLY A 83 8.44 -8.48 -1.04
C GLY A 83 8.23 -7.74 -2.36
N THR A 84 8.91 -8.21 -3.40
CA THR A 84 8.79 -7.68 -4.76
C THR A 84 7.60 -8.32 -5.49
N PRO A 85 7.06 -7.68 -6.54
CA PRO A 85 6.02 -8.30 -7.37
C PRO A 85 6.44 -9.66 -7.96
N ALA A 86 7.71 -9.83 -8.34
CA ALA A 86 8.23 -11.11 -8.83
C ALA A 86 8.20 -12.21 -7.76
N GLU A 87 8.60 -11.89 -6.52
CA GLU A 87 8.48 -12.82 -5.39
C GLU A 87 7.02 -13.13 -5.05
N PHE A 88 6.11 -12.18 -5.25
CA PHE A 88 4.68 -12.41 -5.08
C PHE A 88 4.17 -13.44 -6.08
N GLU A 89 4.49 -13.28 -7.37
CA GLU A 89 4.09 -14.19 -8.45
C GLU A 89 4.64 -15.60 -8.27
N GLU A 90 5.83 -15.76 -7.68
CA GLU A 90 6.42 -17.07 -7.40
C GLU A 90 5.79 -17.76 -6.18
N ASN A 91 5.49 -17.00 -5.12
CA ASN A 91 5.18 -17.56 -3.81
C ASN A 91 3.69 -17.50 -3.42
N ARG A 92 2.86 -16.73 -4.13
CA ARG A 92 1.43 -16.59 -3.82
C ARG A 92 0.58 -16.94 -5.02
N SER A 93 -0.60 -17.49 -4.74
CA SER A 93 -1.62 -17.73 -5.75
C SER A 93 -2.45 -16.48 -5.99
N GLY A 94 -3.08 -16.41 -7.16
CA GLY A 94 -3.92 -15.29 -7.59
C GLY A 94 -3.22 -14.39 -8.62
N GLU A 95 -4.02 -13.66 -9.38
CA GLU A 95 -3.53 -12.73 -10.40
C GLU A 95 -3.56 -11.30 -9.84
N LEU A 96 -2.48 -10.54 -10.12
CA LEU A 96 -2.41 -9.13 -9.80
C LEU A 96 -3.13 -8.33 -10.89
N ILE A 97 -4.30 -7.78 -10.56
CA ILE A 97 -5.05 -6.92 -11.46
C ILE A 97 -4.88 -5.45 -11.10
N PHE A 98 -4.77 -4.61 -12.12
CA PHE A 98 -4.63 -3.16 -11.99
C PHE A 98 -5.78 -2.39 -12.64
N GLU A 99 -6.71 -3.09 -13.30
CA GLU A 99 -7.77 -2.47 -14.07
C GLU A 99 -9.13 -2.92 -13.55
N PHE A 100 -9.96 -1.94 -13.20
CA PHE A 100 -11.31 -2.14 -12.73
C PHE A 100 -12.29 -1.53 -13.73
N GLN A 101 -13.36 -2.24 -14.04
CA GLN A 101 -14.45 -1.73 -14.86
C GLN A 101 -15.62 -1.32 -13.96
N PHE A 102 -16.04 -0.06 -14.08
CA PHE A 102 -17.23 0.49 -13.43
C PHE A 102 -18.26 0.85 -14.51
N GLY A 103 -19.14 -0.10 -14.82
CA GLY A 103 -20.10 0.05 -15.92
C GLY A 103 -19.38 0.14 -17.27
N ARG A 104 -19.25 1.34 -17.84
CA ARG A 104 -18.53 1.57 -19.12
C ARG A 104 -17.15 2.19 -18.96
N GLN A 105 -16.75 2.52 -17.73
CA GLN A 105 -15.49 3.19 -17.46
C GLN A 105 -14.45 2.18 -17.01
N LEU A 106 -13.30 2.15 -17.69
CA LEU A 106 -12.10 1.45 -17.22
C LEU A 106 -11.28 2.39 -16.34
N VAL A 107 -10.87 1.91 -15.18
CA VAL A 107 -10.12 2.65 -14.17
C VAL A 107 -8.80 1.89 -13.89
N PRO A 108 -7.68 2.34 -14.46
CA PRO A 108 -6.37 1.80 -14.09
C PRO A 108 -5.92 2.36 -12.74
N THR A 109 -5.40 1.50 -11.87
CA THR A 109 -4.90 1.83 -10.55
C THR A 109 -3.40 1.53 -10.44
N LYS A 110 -2.74 2.17 -9.47
CA LYS A 110 -1.37 1.81 -9.07
C LYS A 110 -1.34 0.80 -7.91
N VAL A 111 -2.51 0.39 -7.44
CA VAL A 111 -2.69 -0.58 -6.36
C VAL A 111 -3.28 -1.82 -6.97
N ALA A 112 -2.50 -2.90 -6.97
CA ALA A 112 -2.96 -4.20 -7.43
C ALA A 112 -3.93 -4.80 -6.42
N THR A 113 -4.96 -5.47 -6.90
CA THR A 113 -5.74 -6.40 -6.09
C THR A 113 -5.40 -7.82 -6.51
N VAL A 114 -5.24 -8.70 -5.52
CA VAL A 114 -5.02 -10.13 -5.74
C VAL A 114 -6.39 -10.76 -5.92
N VAL A 115 -6.62 -11.42 -7.04
CA VAL A 115 -7.89 -12.09 -7.30
C VAL A 115 -7.64 -13.53 -7.71
N HIS A 116 -8.46 -14.43 -7.18
CA HIS A 116 -8.50 -15.82 -7.57
C HIS A 116 -9.69 -16.00 -8.51
N ASP A 117 -9.48 -16.66 -9.65
CA ASP A 117 -10.54 -16.99 -10.62
C ASP A 117 -11.19 -15.78 -11.32
N THR A 118 -10.37 -14.92 -11.93
CA THR A 118 -10.89 -13.97 -12.93
C THR A 118 -10.96 -14.68 -14.28
N GLY A 119 -12.17 -14.89 -14.79
CA GLY A 119 -12.37 -15.15 -16.22
C GLY A 119 -11.70 -14.05 -17.07
N PRO A 120 -11.56 -14.24 -18.39
CA PRO A 120 -10.81 -13.30 -19.22
C PRO A 120 -11.46 -11.90 -19.24
N GLY A 121 -10.81 -10.89 -18.62
CA GLY A 121 -11.19 -9.48 -18.69
C GLY A 121 -10.92 -8.68 -17.40
N PRO A 122 -11.09 -7.34 -17.45
CA PRO A 122 -11.04 -6.49 -16.26
C PRO A 122 -12.19 -6.81 -15.30
N ILE A 123 -11.98 -6.65 -13.99
CA ILE A 123 -13.05 -6.93 -13.02
C ILE A 123 -14.18 -5.91 -13.16
N ASP A 124 -15.35 -6.39 -13.55
CA ASP A 124 -16.58 -5.60 -13.53
C ASP A 124 -17.13 -5.52 -12.10
N VAL A 125 -16.82 -4.40 -11.44
CA VAL A 125 -17.22 -4.12 -10.06
C VAL A 125 -18.74 -3.99 -9.94
N MET A 126 -19.43 -3.61 -11.02
CA MET A 126 -20.88 -3.41 -11.04
C MET A 126 -21.62 -4.64 -11.56
N GLY A 127 -20.95 -5.46 -12.36
CA GLY A 127 -21.51 -6.64 -13.02
C GLY A 127 -21.71 -7.83 -12.09
N GLY A 128 -21.05 -7.84 -10.92
CA GLY A 128 -21.22 -8.86 -9.89
C GLY A 128 -21.08 -10.27 -10.45
N GLN A 129 -19.84 -10.74 -10.68
CA GLN A 129 -19.67 -12.16 -10.91
C GLN A 129 -19.99 -12.92 -9.61
N PRO A 130 -20.83 -13.97 -9.66
CA PRO A 130 -21.06 -14.83 -8.51
C PRO A 130 -19.85 -15.74 -8.35
N THR A 131 -18.73 -15.20 -7.90
CA THR A 131 -17.68 -16.04 -7.33
C THR A 131 -18.18 -16.40 -5.94
N ALA A 132 -18.32 -17.70 -5.64
CA ALA A 132 -18.47 -18.14 -4.26
C ALA A 132 -17.26 -17.61 -3.50
N GLY A 133 -17.47 -16.53 -2.74
CA GLY A 133 -16.42 -15.94 -1.95
C GLY A 133 -16.11 -16.87 -0.79
N TRP A 134 -14.94 -16.69 -0.17
CA TRP A 134 -14.65 -17.33 1.12
C TRP A 134 -15.74 -17.03 2.18
N GLN A 135 -16.49 -15.94 2.04
CA GLN A 135 -17.64 -15.63 2.91
C GLN A 135 -18.84 -16.56 2.71
N ASP A 136 -18.98 -17.15 1.52
CA ASP A 136 -20.11 -18.00 1.15
C ASP A 136 -19.90 -19.45 1.64
N ASP A 137 -18.66 -19.95 1.64
CA ASP A 137 -18.27 -21.20 2.32
C ASP A 137 -16.91 -21.05 3.04
N PRO A 138 -16.88 -20.45 4.25
CA PRO A 138 -15.62 -20.20 4.97
C PRO A 138 -14.95 -21.48 5.49
N PHE A 139 -15.63 -22.63 5.43
CA PHE A 139 -15.19 -23.88 6.03
C PHE A 139 -15.16 -25.08 5.06
N GLY A 140 -15.47 -24.89 3.78
CA GLY A 140 -15.44 -25.96 2.78
C GLY A 140 -16.47 -27.06 3.02
N LEU A 141 -17.61 -26.73 3.65
CA LEU A 141 -18.61 -27.72 4.08
C LEU A 141 -19.48 -28.22 2.93
N GLU A 142 -19.48 -27.55 1.78
CA GLU A 142 -20.30 -27.93 0.63
C GLU A 142 -19.65 -29.04 -0.24
N GLU A 143 -18.37 -29.37 -0.01
CA GLU A 143 -17.66 -30.46 -0.71
C GLU A 143 -17.55 -31.78 0.09
N SER A 144 -18.29 -31.95 1.20
CA SER A 144 -18.28 -33.18 2.05
C SER A 144 -19.49 -34.09 1.88
#